data_AF-A0A0Q4QGQ3-F1
#
_entry.id   AF-A0A0Q4QGQ3-F1
#
_cell.length_a   1.000
_cell.length_b   1.000
_cell.length_c   1.000
_cell.angle_alpha   90.00
_cell.angle_beta   90.00
_cell.angle_gamma   90.00
#
_symmetry.space_group_name_H-M   'P 1'
#
loop_
_entity.id
_entity.type
_entity.pdbx_description
1 polymer ?
#
loop_
_entity_poly.entity_id
_entity_poly.type
_entity_poly.pdbx_seq_one_letter_code
_entity_poly.pdbx_strand_id
1 'polypeptide(L)'
;MLWDTGKIESDQSQAILYAGPSLKTLQRVYWRVKVWGNHDEVSLFSEYAFFEMGLLHTSDWHALWIEPEKEVQIDVYKPAPYIRKEFTVRKGLAQARASFTAKGIYHFYLNGMEGTDHLFTPDRWCLLCRTGTGHAHAKKLTHCGRSWCMYGQSDQFRRARILRS
;
A
#
# COMPACT_ATOMS: atom_id res chain seq x y z
N MET A 1 -20.75 -6.41 10.83
CA MET A 1 -20.42 -5.13 11.48
C MET A 1 -19.12 -5.32 12.26
N LEU A 2 -18.11 -4.46 12.10
CA LEU A 2 -16.77 -4.67 12.69
C LEU A 2 -16.66 -4.10 14.11
N TRP A 3 -17.18 -2.89 14.32
CA TRP A 3 -17.14 -2.18 15.60
C TRP A 3 -18.28 -1.15 15.64
N ASP A 4 -18.85 -0.94 16.83
CA ASP A 4 -19.79 0.13 17.15
C ASP A 4 -19.34 0.75 18.48
N THR A 5 -19.19 2.08 18.51
CA THR A 5 -18.87 2.81 19.74
C THR A 5 -20.09 3.01 20.63
N GLY A 6 -21.30 2.92 20.07
CA GLY A 6 -22.48 3.53 20.66
C GLY A 6 -22.34 5.05 20.76
N LYS A 7 -23.18 5.67 21.61
CA LYS A 7 -23.04 7.08 22.00
C LYS A 7 -21.94 7.19 23.04
N ILE A 8 -20.95 8.02 22.78
CA ILE A 8 -19.91 8.40 23.75
C ILE A 8 -20.10 9.88 24.05
N GLU A 9 -20.23 10.24 25.33
CA GLU A 9 -20.32 11.64 25.75
C GLU A 9 -18.92 12.26 25.75
N SER A 10 -18.61 12.98 24.67
CA SER A 10 -17.34 13.68 24.50
C SER A 10 -17.48 14.78 23.45
N ASP A 11 -16.76 15.88 23.63
CA ASP A 11 -16.57 16.94 22.64
C ASP A 11 -15.36 16.67 21.71
N GLN A 12 -14.63 15.57 21.92
CA GLN A 12 -13.50 15.18 21.10
C GLN A 12 -13.96 14.73 19.71
N SER A 13 -13.47 15.42 18.68
CA SER A 13 -13.81 15.15 17.27
C SER A 13 -12.60 14.78 16.41
N GLN A 14 -11.39 14.79 16.98
CA GLN A 14 -10.14 14.56 16.28
C GLN A 14 -9.30 13.48 16.97
N ALA A 15 -8.52 12.75 16.18
CA ALA A 15 -7.60 11.72 16.65
C ALA A 15 -8.23 10.67 17.59
N ILE A 16 -9.51 10.35 17.37
CA ILE A 16 -10.20 9.30 18.12
C ILE A 16 -9.57 7.95 17.74
N LEU A 17 -9.01 7.27 18.74
CA LEU A 17 -8.37 5.99 18.54
C LEU A 17 -9.40 4.89 18.29
N TYR A 18 -9.14 4.06 17.29
CA TYR A 18 -9.91 2.85 17.05
C TYR A 18 -9.72 1.87 18.22
N ALA A 19 -10.81 1.52 18.89
CA ALA A 19 -10.83 0.59 20.03
C ALA A 19 -11.58 -0.72 19.72
N GLY A 20 -11.79 -1.01 18.44
CA GLY A 20 -12.42 -2.26 18.00
C GLY A 20 -11.45 -3.44 17.95
N PRO A 21 -11.90 -4.59 17.39
CA PRO A 21 -11.07 -5.78 17.24
C PRO A 21 -9.80 -5.53 16.40
N SER A 22 -8.75 -6.29 16.67
CA SER A 22 -7.49 -6.22 15.92
C SER A 22 -7.70 -6.34 14.42
N LEU A 23 -7.11 -5.40 13.69
CA LEU A 23 -7.18 -5.34 12.23
C LEU A 23 -6.15 -6.28 11.60
N LYS A 24 -6.46 -6.78 10.40
CA LYS A 24 -5.63 -7.72 9.65
C LYS A 24 -4.87 -7.01 8.53
N THR A 25 -3.76 -7.59 8.13
CA THR A 25 -2.99 -7.18 6.96
C THR A 25 -3.87 -7.10 5.71
N LEU A 26 -3.75 -5.99 4.95
CA LEU A 26 -4.53 -5.69 3.74
C LEU A 26 -6.06 -5.68 3.92
N GLN A 27 -6.53 -5.54 5.16
CA GLN A 27 -7.95 -5.42 5.45
C GLN A 27 -8.44 -4.01 5.10
N ARG A 28 -9.46 -3.93 4.24
CA ARG A 28 -10.22 -2.70 4.01
C ARG A 28 -11.35 -2.58 5.03
N VAL A 29 -11.41 -1.44 5.71
CA VAL A 29 -12.41 -1.13 6.72
C VAL A 29 -13.20 0.09 6.26
N TYR A 30 -14.52 -0.08 6.17
CA TYR A 30 -15.46 1.00 5.91
C TYR A 30 -16.03 1.49 7.24
N TRP A 31 -16.16 2.80 7.38
CA TRP A 31 -16.67 3.43 8.59
C TRP A 31 -17.52 4.65 8.22
N ARG A 32 -18.38 5.04 9.17
CA ARG A 32 -19.18 6.26 9.14
C ARG A 32 -19.42 6.68 10.58
N VAL A 33 -19.70 7.95 10.79
CA VAL A 33 -19.96 8.52 12.12
C VAL A 33 -21.25 9.31 12.11
N LYS A 34 -21.84 9.48 13.28
CA LYS A 34 -22.86 10.49 13.55
C LYS A 34 -22.53 11.16 14.87
N VAL A 35 -22.97 12.39 15.02
CA VAL A 35 -22.74 13.22 16.21
C VAL A 35 -24.07 13.69 16.80
N TRP A 36 -24.03 14.03 18.09
CA TRP A 36 -25.10 14.67 18.83
C TRP A 36 -24.67 16.10 19.14
N GLY A 37 -25.55 17.07 18.84
CA GLY A 37 -25.36 18.47 19.16
C GLY A 37 -25.75 18.81 20.60
N ASN A 38 -25.52 20.06 20.99
CA ASN A 38 -25.69 20.53 22.38
C ASN A 38 -27.15 20.55 22.89
N HIS A 39 -28.14 20.40 22.00
CA HIS A 39 -29.57 20.35 22.34
C HIS A 39 -30.16 18.94 22.14
N ASP A 40 -29.35 17.89 22.30
CA ASP A 40 -29.70 16.49 21.98
C ASP A 40 -30.14 16.25 20.52
N GLU A 41 -29.83 17.19 19.63
CA GLU A 41 -30.07 17.06 18.19
C GLU A 41 -29.13 16.03 17.58
N VAL A 42 -29.69 14.99 16.96
CA VAL A 42 -28.90 13.93 16.33
C VAL A 42 -28.70 14.23 14.85
N SER A 43 -27.44 14.27 14.41
CA SER A 43 -27.12 14.34 12.99
C SER A 43 -27.46 13.04 12.25
N LEU A 44 -27.63 13.14 10.93
CA LEU A 44 -27.57 11.97 10.07
C LEU A 44 -26.17 11.33 10.12
N PHE A 45 -26.08 10.06 9.80
CA PHE A 45 -24.77 9.45 9.56
C PHE A 45 -24.06 10.13 8.40
N SER A 46 -22.75 10.26 8.52
CA SER A 46 -21.88 10.64 7.40
C SER A 46 -21.98 9.64 6.26
N GLU A 47 -21.54 10.06 5.08
CA GLU A 47 -21.18 9.15 4.00
C GLU A 47 -20.16 8.10 4.48
N TYR A 48 -20.14 6.95 3.82
CA TYR A 48 -19.16 5.92 4.12
C TYR A 48 -17.77 6.35 3.65
N ALA A 49 -16.83 6.42 4.59
CA ALA A 49 -15.41 6.51 4.32
C ALA A 49 -14.76 5.13 4.49
N PHE A 50 -13.51 4.98 4.04
CA PHE A 50 -12.75 3.76 4.27
C PHE A 50 -11.27 4.02 4.45
N PHE A 51 -10.60 3.08 5.09
CA PHE A 51 -9.15 2.95 5.07
C PHE A 51 -8.77 1.50 4.80
N GLU A 52 -7.53 1.26 4.38
CA GLU A 52 -7.00 -0.09 4.14
C GLU A 52 -5.69 -0.27 4.91
N MET A 53 -5.55 -1.39 5.60
CA MET A 53 -4.34 -1.71 6.34
C MET A 53 -3.20 -2.08 5.39
N GLY A 54 -1.98 -1.73 5.76
CA GLY A 54 -0.77 -2.19 5.08
C GLY A 54 -0.42 -3.65 5.40
N LEU A 55 0.87 -3.99 5.23
CA LEU A 55 1.45 -5.23 5.71
C LEU A 55 1.88 -5.02 7.16
N LEU A 56 1.23 -5.68 8.12
CA LEU A 56 1.41 -5.42 9.56
C LEU A 56 2.60 -6.17 10.14
N HIS A 57 2.92 -7.35 9.59
CA HIS A 57 4.03 -8.16 10.06
C HIS A 57 5.05 -8.40 8.96
N THR A 58 6.32 -8.56 9.37
CA THR A 58 7.41 -8.94 8.45
C THR A 58 7.16 -10.30 7.80
N SER A 59 6.43 -11.20 8.46
CA SER A 59 6.02 -12.50 7.92
C SER A 59 5.01 -12.40 6.77
N ASP A 60 4.27 -11.29 6.67
CA ASP A 60 3.33 -11.04 5.57
C ASP A 60 4.06 -10.63 4.28
N TRP A 61 5.32 -10.22 4.42
CA TRP A 61 6.21 -9.96 3.30
C TRP A 61 6.76 -11.27 2.73
N HIS A 62 6.22 -11.66 1.59
CA HIS A 62 6.67 -12.83 0.83
C HIS A 62 7.67 -12.50 -0.29
N ALA A 63 8.23 -11.29 -0.27
CA ALA A 63 9.16 -10.80 -1.28
C ALA A 63 10.61 -11.07 -0.89
N LEU A 64 11.45 -11.37 -1.88
CA LEU A 64 12.90 -11.35 -1.73
C LEU A 64 13.47 -10.04 -2.28
N TRP A 65 14.60 -9.61 -1.72
CA TRP A 65 15.42 -8.57 -2.32
C TRP A 65 15.98 -9.07 -3.65
N ILE A 66 16.00 -8.18 -4.63
CA ILE A 66 16.57 -8.37 -5.96
C ILE A 66 17.67 -7.33 -6.07
N GLU A 67 18.88 -7.83 -6.28
CA GLU A 67 20.07 -7.02 -6.50
C GLU A 67 20.56 -7.33 -7.93
N PRO A 68 20.45 -6.38 -8.86
CA PRO A 68 20.87 -6.60 -10.24
C PRO A 68 22.40 -6.61 -10.39
N GLU A 69 23.11 -6.04 -9.41
CA GLU A 69 24.56 -5.94 -9.40
C GLU A 69 25.16 -7.01 -8.47
N LYS A 70 26.16 -7.74 -8.97
CA LYS A 70 26.88 -8.72 -8.13
C LYS A 70 28.01 -8.09 -7.32
N GLU A 71 28.55 -6.97 -7.81
CA GLU A 71 29.67 -6.26 -7.21
C GLU A 71 29.37 -4.75 -7.17
N VAL A 72 29.48 -4.18 -5.97
CA VAL A 72 29.31 -2.75 -5.72
C VAL A 72 30.64 -2.06 -6.00
N GLN A 73 30.68 -1.22 -7.03
CA GLN A 73 31.85 -0.40 -7.36
C GLN A 73 31.49 1.07 -7.07
N ILE A 74 32.02 1.60 -5.96
CA ILE A 74 31.59 2.88 -5.39
C ILE A 74 32.01 4.06 -6.29
N ASP A 75 33.12 3.94 -7.00
CA ASP A 75 33.70 5.02 -7.81
C ASP A 75 33.24 5.00 -9.28
N VAL A 76 32.36 4.06 -9.65
CA VAL A 76 31.87 3.89 -11.02
C VAL A 76 30.42 4.33 -11.09
N TYR A 77 30.15 5.35 -11.90
CA TYR A 77 28.77 5.73 -12.22
C TYR A 77 28.08 4.58 -12.97
N LYS A 78 26.97 4.10 -12.42
CA LYS A 78 26.12 3.10 -13.05
C LYS A 78 24.72 3.68 -13.30
N PRO A 79 24.13 3.43 -14.48
CA PRO A 79 22.76 3.85 -14.74
C PRO A 79 21.79 3.06 -13.86
N ALA A 80 20.64 3.66 -13.53
CA ALA A 80 19.63 2.98 -12.74
C ALA A 80 19.14 1.69 -13.46
N PRO A 81 19.23 0.51 -12.81
CA PRO A 81 18.96 -0.75 -13.46
C PRO A 81 17.46 -0.95 -13.67
N TYR A 82 17.06 -1.46 -14.85
CA TYR A 82 15.67 -1.81 -15.14
C TYR A 82 15.38 -3.26 -14.79
N ILE A 83 14.46 -3.48 -13.85
CA ILE A 83 14.01 -4.82 -13.47
C ILE A 83 12.63 -5.07 -14.06
N ARG A 84 12.47 -6.19 -14.79
CA ARG A 84 11.19 -6.61 -15.38
C ARG A 84 10.75 -7.97 -14.88
N LYS A 85 9.45 -8.09 -14.58
CA LYS A 85 8.81 -9.40 -14.34
C LYS A 85 7.50 -9.53 -15.08
N GLU A 86 7.33 -10.67 -15.74
CA GLU A 86 6.07 -11.12 -16.29
C GLU A 86 5.33 -12.07 -15.34
N PHE A 87 4.01 -11.93 -15.25
CA PHE A 87 3.15 -12.88 -14.56
C PHE A 87 1.82 -13.02 -15.29
N THR A 88 1.05 -14.07 -14.97
CA THR A 88 -0.30 -14.29 -15.51
C THR A 88 -1.33 -14.08 -14.41
N VAL A 89 -2.42 -13.39 -14.74
CA VAL A 89 -3.57 -13.18 -13.86
C VAL A 89 -4.63 -14.26 -14.11
N ARG A 90 -5.18 -14.84 -13.04
CA ARG A 90 -6.26 -15.82 -13.13
C ARG A 90 -7.57 -15.12 -13.45
N LYS A 91 -8.46 -15.80 -14.18
CA LYS A 91 -9.85 -15.35 -14.40
C LYS A 91 -10.54 -15.14 -13.04
N GLY A 92 -11.38 -14.10 -12.95
CA GLY A 92 -12.15 -13.78 -11.73
C GLY A 92 -11.41 -12.97 -10.66
N LEU A 93 -10.25 -12.37 -10.98
CA LEU A 93 -9.56 -11.47 -10.04
C LEU A 93 -10.42 -10.21 -9.79
N ALA A 94 -10.93 -10.05 -8.57
CA ALA A 94 -11.71 -8.87 -8.18
C ALA A 94 -10.79 -7.69 -7.83
N GLN A 95 -9.72 -7.96 -7.07
CA GLN A 95 -8.79 -6.93 -6.64
C GLN A 95 -7.37 -7.48 -6.48
N ALA A 96 -6.39 -6.59 -6.63
CA ALA A 96 -4.99 -6.87 -6.40
C ALA A 96 -4.30 -5.65 -5.79
N ARG A 97 -3.40 -5.89 -4.83
CA ARG A 97 -2.52 -4.87 -4.24
C ARG A 97 -1.08 -5.18 -4.59
N ALA A 98 -0.28 -4.14 -4.78
CA ALA A 98 1.16 -4.29 -4.95
C ALA A 98 1.88 -3.42 -3.91
N SER A 99 2.73 -4.05 -3.10
CA SER A 99 3.55 -3.37 -2.09
C SER A 99 5.00 -3.40 -2.53
N PHE A 100 5.66 -2.25 -2.49
CA PHE A 100 7.01 -2.07 -2.99
C PHE A 100 7.86 -1.31 -2.00
N THR A 101 9.14 -1.63 -1.98
CA THR A 101 10.16 -0.81 -1.35
C THR A 101 11.48 -1.06 -2.06
N ALA A 102 12.37 -0.08 -1.96
CA ALA A 102 13.71 -0.15 -2.50
C ALA A 102 14.71 0.43 -1.51
N LYS A 103 15.98 0.00 -1.61
CA LYS A 103 17.08 0.81 -1.07
C LYS A 103 17.52 1.76 -2.18
N GLY A 104 17.27 3.05 -2.00
CA GLY A 104 17.35 4.05 -3.07
C GLY A 104 15.97 4.55 -3.43
N ILE A 105 15.75 4.84 -4.71
CA ILE A 105 14.48 5.30 -5.27
C ILE A 105 13.99 4.23 -6.26
N TYR A 106 12.69 4.11 -6.47
CA TYR A 106 12.10 3.36 -7.56
C TYR A 106 11.05 4.15 -8.33
N HIS A 107 10.98 3.84 -9.62
CA HIS A 107 9.90 4.26 -10.50
C HIS A 107 9.27 3.02 -11.10
N PHE A 108 7.95 2.84 -10.95
CA PHE A 108 7.30 1.61 -11.41
C PHE A 108 6.18 1.83 -12.41
N TYR A 109 6.10 0.87 -13.32
CA TYR A 109 5.10 0.80 -14.35
C TYR A 109 4.37 -0.53 -14.25
N LEU A 110 3.10 -0.55 -14.65
CA LEU A 110 2.26 -1.74 -14.72
C LEU A 110 1.51 -1.72 -16.06
N ASN A 111 1.95 -2.56 -16.99
CA ASN A 111 1.50 -2.58 -18.39
C ASN A 111 1.64 -1.23 -19.10
N GLY A 112 2.80 -0.60 -18.94
CA GLY A 112 3.10 0.68 -19.57
C GLY A 112 2.43 1.89 -18.93
N MET A 113 1.48 1.69 -18.00
CA MET A 113 0.97 2.77 -17.17
C MET A 113 1.89 2.99 -15.97
N GLU A 114 2.27 4.23 -15.72
CA GLU A 114 2.97 4.60 -14.49
C GLU A 114 2.08 4.28 -13.29
N GLY A 115 2.65 3.62 -12.28
CA GLY A 115 1.92 3.25 -11.06
C GLY A 115 2.38 4.00 -9.81
N THR A 116 3.45 4.78 -9.90
CA THR A 116 3.89 5.71 -8.85
C THR A 116 3.15 7.04 -9.01
N ASP A 117 2.25 7.34 -8.07
CA ASP A 117 1.67 8.69 -7.97
C ASP A 117 2.63 9.70 -7.29
N HIS A 118 3.82 9.25 -6.87
CA HIS A 118 4.81 10.03 -6.12
C HIS A 118 6.21 9.93 -6.74
N LEU A 119 6.81 11.10 -6.99
CA LEU A 119 8.23 11.24 -7.33
C LEU A 119 9.10 10.92 -6.11
N PHE A 120 10.27 10.30 -6.32
CA PHE A 120 11.23 9.93 -5.27
C PHE A 120 10.72 8.92 -4.23
N THR A 121 9.95 7.92 -4.67
CA THR A 121 9.49 6.84 -3.79
C THR A 121 10.62 5.82 -3.55
N PRO A 122 10.88 5.32 -2.33
CA PRO A 122 10.35 5.76 -1.05
C PRO A 122 10.94 7.12 -0.63
N ASP A 123 10.08 7.98 -0.09
CA ASP A 123 10.47 9.29 0.43
C ASP A 123 11.51 9.20 1.56
N ARG A 124 12.32 10.25 1.73
CA ARG A 124 13.51 10.28 2.62
C ARG A 124 13.23 9.98 4.11
N TRP A 125 11.99 9.93 4.56
CA TRP A 125 11.65 9.62 5.96
C TRP A 125 11.87 8.14 6.34
N CYS A 126 12.18 7.27 5.37
CA CYS A 126 12.14 5.82 5.54
C CYS A 126 13.50 5.12 5.83
N LEU A 127 14.61 5.85 5.99
CA LEU A 127 15.94 5.24 6.17
C LEU A 127 16.43 5.11 7.62
N LEU A 128 15.94 5.93 8.57
CA LEU A 128 16.37 5.88 9.97
C LEU A 128 15.36 5.21 10.92
N CYS A 129 14.15 4.91 10.45
CA CYS A 129 13.20 4.03 11.13
C CYS A 129 12.99 2.79 10.28
N ARG A 130 13.39 1.61 10.80
CA ARG A 130 13.20 0.25 10.24
C ARG A 130 12.32 0.19 8.97
N THR A 131 12.96 0.14 7.80
CA THR A 131 12.39 -0.29 6.51
C THR A 131 10.97 0.22 6.21
N GLY A 132 10.85 1.49 5.81
CA GLY A 132 9.59 2.02 5.29
C GLY A 132 9.13 1.29 4.02
N THR A 133 7.85 0.95 3.98
CA THR A 133 7.19 0.34 2.81
C THR A 133 6.30 1.37 2.15
N GLY A 134 6.48 1.61 0.86
CA GLY A 134 5.54 2.40 0.07
C GLY A 134 4.35 1.53 -0.33
N HIS A 135 3.15 2.02 -0.04
CA HIS A 135 1.90 1.40 -0.50
C HIS A 135 1.40 2.17 -1.72
N ALA A 136 1.55 1.61 -2.91
CA ALA A 136 0.89 2.12 -4.10
C ALA A 136 -0.41 1.34 -4.33
N HIS A 137 -1.54 2.04 -4.34
CA HIS A 137 -2.81 1.46 -4.72
C HIS A 137 -2.87 1.31 -6.25
N ALA A 138 -2.54 0.12 -6.76
CA ALA A 138 -2.79 -0.21 -8.16
C ALA A 138 -4.31 -0.21 -8.43
N LYS A 139 -4.81 0.86 -9.04
CA LYS A 139 -6.21 1.00 -9.45
C LYS A 139 -6.49 -0.01 -10.58
N LYS A 140 -7.24 -1.07 -10.25
CA LYS A 140 -7.97 -1.97 -11.17
C LYS A 140 -7.12 -2.66 -12.26
N LEU A 141 -6.45 -3.75 -11.90
CA LEU A 141 -5.85 -4.74 -12.81
C LEU A 141 -6.95 -5.47 -13.63
N THR A 142 -7.31 -4.98 -14.82
CA THR A 142 -8.58 -5.36 -15.52
C THR A 142 -8.48 -6.24 -16.76
N HIS A 143 -7.31 -6.67 -17.23
CA HIS A 143 -7.20 -7.37 -18.53
C HIS A 143 -6.74 -8.82 -18.45
N CYS A 144 -7.68 -9.77 -18.55
CA CYS A 144 -7.35 -11.19 -18.69
C CYS A 144 -6.64 -11.46 -20.04
N GLY A 145 -5.33 -11.72 -20.02
CA GLY A 145 -4.50 -11.94 -21.22
C GLY A 145 -3.01 -11.87 -20.88
N ARG A 146 -2.15 -12.43 -21.74
CA ARG A 146 -0.74 -12.78 -21.45
C ARG A 146 0.16 -11.58 -21.10
N SER A 147 1.12 -11.84 -20.20
CA SER A 147 2.32 -11.05 -19.91
C SER A 147 2.11 -9.66 -19.27
N TRP A 148 1.96 -9.64 -17.96
CA TRP A 148 1.90 -8.40 -17.17
C TRP A 148 3.30 -7.93 -16.80
N CYS A 149 3.69 -6.74 -17.21
CA CYS A 149 5.07 -6.25 -17.07
C CYS A 149 5.16 -5.18 -16.00
N MET A 150 6.08 -5.39 -15.07
CA MET A 150 6.42 -4.44 -14.03
C MET A 150 7.84 -3.95 -14.24
N TYR A 151 8.06 -2.64 -14.26
CA TYR A 151 9.38 -2.02 -14.38
C TYR A 151 9.76 -1.40 -13.04
N GLY A 152 11.04 -1.41 -12.69
CA GLY A 152 11.57 -0.75 -11.50
C GLY A 152 12.99 -0.27 -11.78
N GLN A 153 13.28 1.00 -11.51
CA GLN A 153 14.64 1.55 -11.48
C GLN A 153 15.14 1.66 -10.04
N SER A 154 15.98 0.77 -9.52
CA SER A 154 16.53 0.91 -8.15
C SER A 154 17.73 0.02 -7.88
N ASP A 155 18.63 0.44 -6.99
CA ASP A 155 19.80 -0.36 -6.55
C ASP A 155 19.42 -1.68 -5.87
N GLN A 156 18.32 -1.72 -5.09
CA GLN A 156 17.80 -2.97 -4.52
C GLN A 156 16.29 -2.95 -4.45
N PHE A 157 15.62 -3.96 -5.03
CA PHE A 157 14.16 -4.02 -5.15
C PHE A 157 13.58 -5.15 -4.30
N ARG A 158 12.45 -4.96 -3.59
CA ARG A 158 11.67 -6.10 -3.09
C ARG A 158 10.51 -6.41 -4.04
N ARG A 159 10.42 -7.67 -4.48
CA ARG A 159 9.34 -8.17 -5.35
C ARG A 159 7.94 -7.86 -4.80
N ALA A 160 7.10 -7.09 -5.49
CA ALA A 160 5.68 -7.08 -5.15
C ALA A 160 5.08 -8.48 -5.32
N ARG A 161 4.46 -8.99 -4.26
CA ARG A 161 3.46 -10.04 -4.39
C ARG A 161 2.12 -9.34 -4.55
N ILE A 162 1.42 -9.65 -5.64
CA ILE A 162 0.01 -9.33 -5.76
C ILE A 162 -0.74 -10.15 -4.72
N LEU A 163 -1.13 -9.50 -3.62
CA LEU A 163 -1.94 -10.11 -2.58
C LEU A 163 -3.41 -9.99 -2.99
N ARG A 164 -4.03 -11.16 -3.08
CA ARG A 164 -5.34 -11.40 -3.71
C ARG A 164 -6.43 -11.32 -2.65
N SER A 165 -7.56 -10.71 -3.01
CA SER A 165 -8.85 -10.98 -2.39
C SER A 165 -9.83 -11.35 -3.49
#